data_AF-A0A831NQV4-F1
#
_entry.id   AF-A0A831NQV4-F1
#
_cell.length_a   1.000
_cell.length_b   1.000
_cell.length_c   1.000
_cell.angle_alpha   90.00
_cell.angle_beta   90.00
_cell.angle_gamma   90.00
#
_symmetry.space_group_name_H-M   'P 1'
#
loop_
_entity.id
_entity.type
_entity.pdbx_description
1 polymer ?
#
loop_
_entity_poly.entity_id
_entity_poly.type
_entity_poly.pdbx_seq_one_letter_code
_entity_poly.pdbx_strand_id
1 'polypeptide(L)'
;MTPEDYLKKRLDPEQFEKIKGIDNLELNEFLAKYIELLNPARVFICTDSKEDEDYIRRKAIEYGEEKPLAMEGHTIHYDGYYDQARDKARTKILV
;
A
#
# COMPACT_ATOMS: atom_id res chain seq x y z
N MET A 1 -7.75 -18.84 15.62
CA MET A 1 -8.19 -18.13 14.41
C MET A 1 -7.10 -18.33 13.38
N THR A 2 -7.40 -18.81 12.18
CA THR A 2 -6.38 -18.97 11.13
C THR A 2 -5.96 -17.60 10.57
N PRO A 3 -4.83 -17.50 9.86
CA PRO A 3 -4.46 -16.27 9.15
C PRO A 3 -5.56 -15.80 8.19
N GLU A 4 -6.20 -16.73 7.48
CA GLU A 4 -7.32 -16.43 6.57
C GLU A 4 -8.55 -15.91 7.30
N ASP A 5 -8.93 -16.51 8.43
CA ASP A 5 -10.04 -16.02 9.26
C ASP A 5 -9.76 -14.60 9.76
N TYR A 6 -8.52 -14.33 10.16
CA TYR A 6 -8.09 -13.00 10.58
C TYR A 6 -8.21 -12.00 9.44
N LEU A 7 -7.64 -12.31 8.27
CA LEU A 7 -7.68 -11.44 7.09
C LEU A 7 -9.12 -11.20 6.63
N LYS A 8 -9.95 -12.23 6.60
CA LYS A 8 -11.38 -12.12 6.24
C LYS A 8 -12.15 -11.19 7.18
N LYS A 9 -11.80 -11.18 8.47
CA LYS A 9 -12.40 -10.27 9.46
C LYS A 9 -11.84 -8.85 9.37
N ARG A 10 -10.55 -8.71 9.01
CA ARG A 10 -9.81 -7.45 9.09
C ARG A 10 -9.88 -6.59 7.83
N LEU A 11 -10.06 -7.22 6.68
CA LEU A 11 -10.06 -6.58 5.37
C LEU A 11 -11.49 -6.31 4.89
N ASP A 12 -11.65 -5.29 4.06
CA ASP A 12 -12.88 -5.12 3.28
C ASP A 12 -13.07 -6.35 2.37
N PRO A 13 -14.32 -6.81 2.11
CA PRO A 13 -14.57 -8.04 1.35
C PRO A 13 -13.88 -8.09 -0.02
N GLU A 14 -13.87 -6.96 -0.73
CA GLU A 14 -13.21 -6.83 -2.04
C GLU A 14 -11.69 -7.07 -1.93
N GLN A 15 -11.06 -6.56 -0.87
CA GLN A 15 -9.62 -6.68 -0.66
C GLN A 15 -9.23 -8.08 -0.20
N PHE A 16 -10.11 -8.75 0.57
CA PHE A 16 -9.92 -10.15 0.94
C PHE A 16 -9.96 -11.08 -0.28
N GLU A 17 -10.92 -10.89 -1.19
CA GLU A 17 -11.01 -11.73 -2.39
C GLU A 17 -9.78 -11.59 -3.32
N LYS A 18 -9.17 -10.38 -3.39
CA LYS A 18 -7.90 -10.17 -4.12
C LYS A 18 -6.76 -11.05 -3.60
N ILE A 19 -6.65 -11.24 -2.27
CA ILE A 19 -5.60 -12.09 -1.67
C ILE A 19 -5.97 -13.57 -1.76
N LYS A 20 -7.23 -13.91 -1.48
CA LYS A 20 -7.72 -15.28 -1.48
C LYS A 20 -7.47 -16.00 -2.82
N GLY A 21 -7.53 -15.27 -3.95
CA GLY A 21 -7.24 -15.81 -5.27
C GLY A 21 -5.79 -16.28 -5.48
N ILE A 22 -4.84 -15.89 -4.61
CA ILE A 22 -3.42 -16.29 -4.68
C ILE A 22 -3.21 -17.69 -4.06
N ASP A 23 -4.08 -18.10 -3.13
CA ASP A 23 -4.04 -19.41 -2.44
C ASP A 23 -2.64 -19.77 -1.88
N ASN A 24 -2.09 -18.87 -1.05
CA ASN A 24 -0.75 -19.02 -0.47
C ASN A 24 -0.78 -18.78 1.05
N LEU A 25 -0.57 -19.86 1.81
CA LEU A 25 -0.59 -19.82 3.28
C LEU A 25 0.52 -18.94 3.87
N GLU A 26 1.75 -19.03 3.36
CA GLU A 26 2.88 -18.24 3.86
C GLU A 26 2.65 -16.74 3.66
N LEU A 27 2.06 -16.36 2.52
CA LEU A 27 1.63 -14.99 2.26
C LEU A 27 0.55 -14.55 3.26
N ASN A 28 -0.46 -15.39 3.50
CA ASN A 28 -1.54 -15.08 4.44
C ASN A 28 -1.01 -14.91 5.88
N GLU A 29 -0.07 -15.75 6.31
CA GLU A 29 0.62 -15.63 7.60
C GLU A 29 1.43 -14.33 7.70
N PHE A 30 2.19 -14.00 6.65
CA PHE A 30 2.96 -12.77 6.58
C PHE A 30 2.06 -11.54 6.71
N LEU A 31 0.99 -11.47 5.90
CA LEU A 31 0.06 -10.35 5.90
C LEU A 31 -0.66 -10.23 7.25
N ALA A 32 -1.17 -11.32 7.80
CA ALA A 32 -1.86 -11.32 9.09
C ALA A 32 -0.94 -10.76 10.20
N LYS A 33 0.31 -11.24 10.26
CA LYS A 33 1.30 -10.78 11.24
C LYS A 33 1.55 -9.27 11.18
N TYR A 34 1.79 -8.72 9.99
CA TYR A 34 2.15 -7.30 9.86
C TYR A 34 0.94 -6.37 9.93
N ILE A 35 -0.24 -6.80 9.45
CA ILE A 35 -1.48 -6.03 9.62
C ILE A 35 -1.87 -5.97 11.09
N GLU A 36 -1.70 -7.05 11.85
CA GLU A 36 -1.93 -7.05 13.29
C GLU A 36 -0.94 -6.13 14.02
N LEU A 37 0.35 -6.23 13.68
CA LEU A 37 1.40 -5.44 14.30
C LEU A 37 1.26 -3.92 14.04
N LEU A 38 0.98 -3.52 12.79
CA LEU A 38 0.90 -2.12 12.39
C LEU A 38 -0.48 -1.52 12.64
N ASN A 39 -1.52 -2.36 12.70
CA ASN A 39 -2.92 -1.98 12.89
C ASN A 39 -3.39 -0.79 12.03
N PRO A 40 -3.25 -0.83 10.70
CA PRO A 40 -3.58 0.29 9.82
C PRO A 40 -5.09 0.55 9.76
N ALA A 41 -5.53 1.81 9.67
CA ALA A 41 -6.97 2.10 9.61
C ALA A 41 -7.70 1.40 8.44
N ARG A 42 -7.02 1.23 7.31
CA ARG A 42 -7.51 0.53 6.11
C ARG A 42 -6.37 -0.20 5.42
N VAL A 43 -6.69 -1.31 4.76
CA VAL A 43 -5.77 -2.05 3.89
C VAL A 43 -6.33 -2.04 2.48
N PHE A 44 -5.47 -1.75 1.50
CA PHE A 44 -5.80 -1.77 0.08
C PHE A 44 -4.79 -2.64 -0.65
N ILE A 45 -5.29 -3.55 -1.49
CA ILE A 45 -4.50 -4.50 -2.27
C ILE A 45 -4.49 -4.02 -3.71
N CYS A 46 -3.32 -3.63 -4.20
CA CYS A 46 -3.09 -3.21 -5.58
C CYS A 46 -2.86 -4.44 -6.46
N THR A 47 -3.62 -4.57 -7.54
CA THR A 47 -3.59 -5.68 -8.49
C THR A 47 -2.96 -5.31 -9.84
N ASP A 48 -2.38 -4.11 -9.92
CA ASP A 48 -1.90 -3.49 -11.17
C ASP A 48 -2.98 -3.30 -12.25
N SER A 49 -4.26 -3.37 -11.86
CA SER A 49 -5.36 -2.98 -12.73
C SER A 49 -5.36 -1.47 -12.98
N LYS A 50 -6.01 -1.07 -14.08
CA LYS A 50 -6.14 0.36 -14.42
C LYS A 50 -6.92 1.11 -13.34
N GLU A 51 -7.92 0.46 -12.76
CA GLU A 51 -8.76 1.01 -11.70
C GLU A 51 -7.98 1.24 -10.40
N ASP A 52 -7.07 0.33 -10.04
CA ASP A 52 -6.22 0.47 -8.85
C ASP A 52 -5.19 1.60 -9.06
N GLU A 53 -4.59 1.69 -10.26
CA GLU A 53 -3.68 2.78 -10.64
C GLU A 53 -4.38 4.15 -10.54
N ASP A 54 -5.57 4.27 -11.12
CA ASP A 54 -6.35 5.51 -11.11
C ASP A 54 -6.86 5.86 -9.70
N TYR A 55 -7.20 4.85 -8.89
CA TYR A 55 -7.52 5.04 -7.47
C TYR A 55 -6.34 5.65 -6.71
N ILE A 56 -5.13 5.11 -6.87
CA ILE A 56 -3.92 5.60 -6.19
C ILE A 56 -3.61 7.03 -6.61
N ARG A 57 -3.59 7.32 -7.92
CA ARG A 57 -3.35 8.68 -8.45
C ARG A 57 -4.34 9.71 -7.89
N ARG A 58 -5.63 9.36 -7.89
CA ARG A 58 -6.66 10.23 -7.33
C ARG A 58 -6.45 10.45 -5.83
N LYS A 59 -6.08 9.42 -5.08
CA LYS A 59 -5.84 9.53 -3.63
C LYS A 59 -4.66 10.42 -3.29
N ALA A 60 -3.57 10.37 -4.05
CA ALA A 60 -2.42 11.27 -3.86
C ALA A 60 -2.83 12.75 -3.99
N ILE A 61 -3.72 13.06 -4.94
CA ILE A 61 -4.27 14.42 -5.11
C ILE A 61 -5.26 14.76 -3.98
N GLU A 62 -6.19 13.86 -3.66
CA GLU A 62 -7.20 14.07 -2.60
C GLU A 62 -6.57 14.31 -1.22
N TYR A 63 -5.47 13.63 -0.91
CA TYR A 63 -4.73 13.78 0.34
C TYR A 63 -3.74 14.96 0.32
N GLY A 64 -3.57 15.62 -0.83
CA GLY A 64 -2.71 16.78 -0.98
C GLY A 64 -1.21 16.43 -1.02
N GLU A 65 -0.86 15.16 -1.21
CA GLU A 65 0.50 14.72 -1.48
C GLU A 65 0.94 15.26 -2.84
N GLU A 66 0.07 15.18 -3.84
CA GLU A 66 0.33 15.67 -5.19
C GLU A 66 -0.61 16.81 -5.60
N LYS A 67 -0.16 17.65 -6.54
CA LYS A 67 -0.98 18.70 -7.17
C LYS A 67 -0.99 18.57 -8.69
N PRO A 68 -2.15 18.73 -9.36
CA PRO A 68 -2.22 18.68 -10.81
C PRO A 68 -1.48 19.86 -11.45
N LEU A 69 -0.87 19.60 -12.60
CA LEU A 69 -0.24 20.59 -13.47
C LEU A 69 -1.14 20.90 -14.68
N ALA A 70 -0.71 21.86 -15.51
CA ALA A 70 -1.45 22.25 -16.71
C ALA A 70 -1.53 21.15 -17.78
N MET A 71 -0.56 20.21 -17.79
CA MET A 71 -0.57 19.05 -18.67
C MET A 71 -1.41 17.95 -18.04
N GLU A 72 -2.36 17.41 -18.80
CA GLU A 72 -3.23 16.34 -18.33
C GLU A 72 -2.43 15.11 -17.88
N GLY A 73 -2.79 14.57 -16.71
CA GLY A 73 -2.12 13.42 -16.10
C GLY A 73 -0.80 13.75 -15.39
N HIS A 74 -0.29 14.98 -15.48
CA HIS A 74 0.94 15.39 -14.81
C HIS A 74 0.66 16.01 -13.45
N THR A 75 1.47 15.65 -12.47
CA THR A 75 1.41 16.16 -11.10
C THR A 75 2.78 16.64 -10.61
N ILE A 76 2.77 17.37 -9.51
CA ILE A 76 3.97 17.77 -8.77
C ILE A 76 3.83 17.35 -7.30
N HIS A 77 4.91 16.81 -6.74
CA HIS A 77 5.10 16.50 -5.32
C HIS A 77 6.30 17.28 -4.80
N TYR A 78 6.27 17.66 -3.52
CA TYR A 78 7.41 18.23 -2.83
C TYR A 78 7.72 17.37 -1.61
N ASP A 79 8.84 16.65 -1.65
CA ASP A 79 9.30 15.86 -0.51
C ASP A 79 9.61 16.76 0.70
N GLY A 80 9.64 16.15 1.89
CA GLY A 80 10.08 16.84 3.10
C GLY A 80 11.53 17.33 2.97
N TYR A 81 11.85 18.47 3.60
CA TYR A 81 13.20 19.06 3.55
C TYR A 81 14.33 18.09 3.95
N TYR A 82 14.02 17.14 4.84
CA TYR A 82 14.97 16.14 5.34
C TYR A 82 14.97 14.82 4.56
N ASP A 83 14.17 14.69 3.49
CA ASP A 83 13.95 13.45 2.73
C ASP A 83 14.10 13.67 1.21
N GLN A 84 15.16 14.39 0.81
CA GLN A 84 15.37 14.81 -0.58
C GLN A 84 16.22 13.82 -1.41
N ALA A 85 16.85 12.84 -0.76
CA ALA A 85 17.79 11.94 -1.41
C ALA A 85 17.97 10.65 -0.60
N ARG A 86 18.47 9.61 -1.27
CA ARG A 86 18.80 8.33 -0.64
C ARG A 86 19.77 8.49 0.55
N ASP A 87 19.36 8.02 1.72
CA ASP A 87 20.21 7.98 2.91
C ASP A 87 21.19 6.81 2.90
N LYS A 88 22.39 7.05 2.34
CA LYS A 88 23.48 6.05 2.33
C LYS A 88 23.97 5.67 3.72
N ALA A 89 23.91 6.58 4.70
CA ALA A 89 24.42 6.34 6.04
C ALA A 89 23.53 5.37 6.83
N ARG A 90 22.22 5.45 6.61
CA ARG A 90 21.23 4.54 7.23
C ARG A 90 20.89 3.31 6.39
N THR A 91 21.30 3.24 5.12
CA THR A 91 21.24 1.99 4.33
C THR A 91 22.25 0.96 4.89
N LYS A 92 21.80 -0.24 5.28
CA LYS A 92 22.66 -1.30 5.86
C LYS A 92 22.59 -2.59 5.03
N ILE A 93 23.73 -3.28 4.91
CA ILE A 93 23.80 -4.66 4.44
C ILE A 93 23.98 -5.53 5.68
N LEU A 94 22.97 -6.34 6.00
CA LEU A 94 23.01 -7.30 7.09
C LEU A 94 23.58 -8.61 6.53
N VAL A 95 24.89 -8.82 6.72
CA VAL A 95 25.58 -10.09 6.42
C VAL A 95 25.59 -11.02 7.62
#